data_AF-A0A1J5Q3N3-F1
#
_entry.id   AF-A0A1J5Q3N3-F1
#
_cell.length_a   1.000
_cell.length_b   1.000
_cell.length_c   1.000
_cell.angle_alpha   90.00
_cell.angle_beta   90.00
_cell.angle_gamma   90.00
#
_symmetry.space_group_name_H-M   'P 1'
#
loop_
_entity.id
_entity.type
_entity.pdbx_description
1 polymer ?
#
loop_
_entity_poly.entity_id
_entity_poly.type
_entity_poly.pdbx_seq_one_letter_code
_entity_poly.pdbx_strand_id
1 'polypeptide(L)'
;MLRLAAGLAVVGLLLFGLVPSMPIALVGVALWGVGAALGFPVGMSAASDEPARAAARVSVVSTIGYSAFLAGPPLLGLLANQVGYRHALLVIVIPVVAGLTVLRAVAPPRGPGVVDGDAAVPAR
;
A
#
# COMPACT_ATOMS: atom_id res chain seq x y z
N MET A 1 0.44 -9.72 -3.27
CA MET A 1 1.68 -8.93 -3.07
C MET A 1 1.45 -7.66 -2.25
N LEU A 2 0.45 -6.83 -2.57
CA LEU A 2 0.18 -5.56 -1.88
C LEU A 2 0.02 -5.69 -0.36
N ARG A 3 -0.69 -6.72 0.10
CA ARG A 3 -0.85 -7.01 1.55
C ARG A 3 0.46 -7.37 2.24
N LEU A 4 1.34 -8.09 1.54
CA LEU A 4 2.65 -8.48 2.08
C LEU A 4 3.57 -7.26 2.17
N ALA A 5 3.64 -6.45 1.11
CA ALA A 5 4.44 -5.21 1.09
C ALA A 5 4.00 -4.23 2.18
N ALA A 6 2.68 -4.00 2.31
CA ALA A 6 2.13 -3.15 3.36
C ALA A 6 2.34 -3.74 4.76
N GLY A 7 2.19 -5.06 4.94
CA GLY A 7 2.51 -5.73 6.21
C GLY A 7 3.98 -5.56 6.60
N LEU A 8 4.89 -5.73 5.65
CA LEU A 8 6.32 -5.54 5.86
C LEU A 8 6.66 -4.10 6.23
N ALA A 9 6.01 -3.13 5.56
CA ALA A 9 6.16 -1.72 5.86
C ALA A 9 5.70 -1.39 7.30
N VAL A 10 4.52 -1.88 7.70
CA VAL A 10 3.98 -1.67 9.05
C VAL A 10 4.88 -2.29 10.10
N VAL A 11 5.30 -3.55 9.93
CA VAL A 11 6.19 -4.23 10.87
C VAL A 11 7.53 -3.50 10.99
N GLY A 12 8.12 -3.09 9.86
CA GLY A 12 9.37 -2.33 9.86
C GLY A 12 9.27 -0.99 10.61
N LEU A 13 8.19 -0.24 10.37
CA LEU A 13 7.91 1.03 11.06
C LEU A 13 7.71 0.83 12.57
N LEU A 14 6.97 -0.20 12.99
CA LEU A 14 6.75 -0.49 14.40
C LEU A 14 8.06 -0.89 15.10
N LEU A 15 8.88 -1.73 14.46
CA LEU A 15 10.19 -2.11 14.99
C LEU A 15 11.11 -0.89 15.16
N PHE A 16 11.19 -0.05 14.12
CA PHE A 16 11.98 1.17 14.14
C PHE A 16 11.51 2.17 15.21
N GLY A 17 10.20 2.40 15.30
CA GLY A 17 9.62 3.43 16.16
C GLY A 17 9.40 3.03 17.61
N LEU A 18 9.25 1.73 17.93
CA LEU A 18 8.93 1.26 19.28
C LEU A 18 10.11 0.63 20.00
N VAL A 19 11.01 -0.10 19.31
CA VAL A 19 12.13 -0.81 19.95
C VAL A 19 13.41 0.05 20.11
N PRO A 20 13.85 0.42 21.32
CA PRO A 20 15.00 1.30 21.55
C PRO A 20 16.33 0.54 21.43
N SER A 21 16.56 -0.12 20.29
CA SER A 21 17.76 -0.92 20.01
C SER A 21 18.26 -0.62 18.60
N MET A 22 19.52 -0.17 18.48
CA MET A 22 20.11 0.24 17.21
C MET A 22 20.09 -0.89 16.15
N PRO A 23 20.49 -2.14 16.44
CA PRO A 23 20.38 -3.23 15.48
C PRO A 23 18.94 -3.48 15.01
N ILE A 24 17.96 -3.41 15.92
CA ILE A 24 16.55 -3.65 15.59
C ILE A 24 15.99 -2.49 14.76
N ALA A 25 16.41 -1.26 15.04
CA ALA A 25 16.03 -0.10 14.23
C ALA A 25 16.54 -0.22 12.79
N LEU A 26 17.76 -0.73 12.57
CA LEU A 26 18.30 -0.98 11.23
C LEU A 26 17.49 -2.04 10.48
N VAL A 27 17.13 -3.14 11.16
CA VAL A 27 16.26 -4.17 10.59
C VAL A 27 14.88 -3.58 10.28
N GLY A 28 14.31 -2.77 11.18
CA GLY A 28 13.04 -2.10 10.99
C GLY A 28 13.04 -1.17 9.77
N VAL A 29 14.10 -0.36 9.60
CA VAL A 29 14.27 0.50 8.42
C VAL A 29 14.43 -0.31 7.15
N ALA A 30 15.18 -1.41 7.17
CA ALA A 30 15.32 -2.27 6.00
C ALA A 30 13.98 -2.90 5.58
N LEU A 31 13.23 -3.44 6.54
CA LEU A 31 11.89 -4.00 6.30
C LEU A 31 10.91 -2.94 5.79
N TRP A 32 10.94 -1.76 6.40
CA TRP A 32 10.15 -0.62 5.97
C TRP A 32 10.49 -0.21 4.54
N GLY A 33 11.78 -0.08 4.22
CA GLY A 33 12.28 0.27 2.89
C GLY A 33 11.85 -0.74 1.82
N VAL A 34 11.97 -2.04 2.10
CA VAL A 34 11.52 -3.09 1.17
C VAL A 34 10.02 -3.03 0.97
N GLY A 35 9.23 -2.87 2.03
CA GLY A 35 7.78 -2.74 1.93
C GLY A 35 7.35 -1.51 1.14
N ALA A 36 8.01 -0.36 1.38
CA ALA A 36 7.75 0.89 0.68
C ALA A 36 8.13 0.83 -0.80
N ALA A 37 9.28 0.25 -1.14
CA ALA A 37 9.76 0.10 -2.52
C ALA A 37 8.81 -0.76 -3.36
N LEU A 38 8.21 -1.79 -2.76
CA LEU A 38 7.23 -2.64 -3.44
C LEU A 38 5.82 -2.01 -3.48
N GLY A 39 5.51 -1.10 -2.56
CA GLY A 39 4.19 -0.48 -2.45
C GLY A 39 3.76 0.30 -3.70
N PHE A 40 4.65 1.16 -4.22
CA PHE A 40 4.34 1.98 -5.40
C PHE A 40 4.13 1.17 -6.70
N PRO A 41 5.07 0.32 -7.16
CA PRO A 41 4.88 -0.46 -8.38
C PRO A 41 3.69 -1.41 -8.28
N VAL A 42 3.49 -2.07 -7.13
CA VAL A 42 2.34 -2.97 -6.93
C VAL A 42 1.02 -2.19 -6.87
N GLY A 43 1.02 -1.00 -6.28
CA GLY A 43 -0.14 -0.10 -6.26
C GLY A 43 -0.51 0.40 -7.65
N MET A 44 0.49 0.77 -8.46
CA MET A 44 0.29 1.19 -9.85
C MET A 44 -0.22 0.04 -10.72
N SER A 45 0.33 -1.17 -10.58
CA SER A 45 -0.21 -2.36 -11.25
C SER A 45 -1.68 -2.58 -10.89
N ALA A 46 -2.03 -2.56 -9.59
CA ALA A 46 -3.40 -2.73 -9.12
C ALA A 46 -4.36 -1.63 -9.62
N ALA A 47 -3.86 -0.40 -9.79
CA ALA A 47 -4.65 0.70 -10.36
C ALA A 47 -4.94 0.49 -11.85
N SER A 48 -4.04 -0.18 -12.57
CA SER A 48 -4.16 -0.47 -14.00
C SER A 48 -4.90 -1.76 -14.35
N ASP A 49 -5.18 -2.64 -13.39
CA ASP A 49 -5.78 -3.98 -13.62
C ASP A 49 -7.14 -3.96 -14.35
N GLU A 50 -7.89 -2.87 -14.25
CA GLU A 50 -9.17 -2.68 -14.94
C GLU A 50 -8.98 -1.73 -16.14
N PRO A 51 -8.87 -2.23 -17.39
CA PRO A 51 -8.50 -1.40 -18.54
C PRO A 51 -9.45 -0.22 -18.76
N ALA A 52 -10.76 -0.43 -18.55
CA ALA A 52 -11.78 0.60 -18.71
C ALA A 52 -11.63 1.76 -17.72
N ARG A 53 -10.97 1.56 -16.57
CA ARG A 53 -10.80 2.57 -15.50
C ARG A 53 -9.34 2.88 -15.20
N ALA A 54 -8.39 2.26 -15.91
CA ALA A 54 -6.96 2.35 -15.64
C ALA A 54 -6.47 3.80 -15.61
N ALA A 55 -6.79 4.59 -16.64
CA ALA A 55 -6.37 5.98 -16.73
C ALA A 55 -6.86 6.82 -15.53
N ALA A 56 -8.14 6.70 -15.18
CA ALA A 56 -8.72 7.43 -14.06
C ALA A 56 -8.13 7.01 -12.71
N ARG A 57 -7.98 5.70 -12.47
CA ARG A 57 -7.41 5.16 -11.21
C ARG A 57 -5.95 5.52 -11.04
N VAL A 58 -5.14 5.41 -12.10
CA VAL A 58 -3.73 5.80 -12.09
C VAL A 58 -3.57 7.29 -11.85
N SER A 59 -4.42 8.14 -12.45
CA SER A 59 -4.41 9.59 -12.19
C SER A 59 -4.65 9.90 -10.70
N VAL A 60 -5.65 9.27 -10.08
CA VAL A 60 -5.93 9.44 -8.63
C VAL A 60 -4.74 9.00 -7.78
N VAL A 61 -4.14 7.84 -8.08
CA VAL A 61 -2.97 7.32 -7.35
C VAL A 61 -1.79 8.30 -7.46
N SER A 62 -1.50 8.81 -8.65
CA SER A 62 -0.43 9.79 -8.87
C SER A 62 -0.69 11.10 -8.12
N THR A 63 -1.92 11.64 -8.17
CA THR A 63 -2.28 12.87 -7.44
C THR A 63 -2.09 12.68 -5.93
N ILE A 64 -2.57 11.56 -5.37
CA ILE A 64 -2.37 11.24 -3.95
C ILE A 64 -0.87 11.13 -3.64
N GLY A 65 -0.10 10.45 -4.48
CA GLY A 65 1.35 10.29 -4.31
C GLY A 65 2.09 11.63 -4.30
N TYR A 66 1.81 12.52 -5.24
CA TYR A 66 2.41 13.86 -5.28
C TYR A 66 1.98 14.73 -4.11
N SER A 67 0.70 14.71 -3.73
CA SER A 67 0.20 15.44 -2.56
C SER A 67 0.88 14.93 -1.28
N ALA A 68 1.04 13.61 -1.13
CA ALA A 68 1.71 13.02 0.01
C ALA A 68 3.20 13.37 0.05
N PHE A 69 3.88 13.41 -1.11
CA PHE A 69 5.29 13.79 -1.17
C PHE A 69 5.51 15.28 -0.86
N LEU A 70 4.58 16.14 -1.26
CA LEU A 70 4.64 17.58 -0.98
C LEU A 70 4.30 17.89 0.49
N ALA A 71 3.23 17.30 1.02
CA ALA A 71 2.75 17.57 2.37
C ALA A 71 3.50 16.76 3.44
N GLY A 72 4.01 15.58 3.09
CA GLY A 72 4.63 14.62 4.01
C GLY A 72 5.82 15.21 4.77
N PRO A 73 6.89 15.70 4.10
CA PRO A 73 8.08 16.20 4.79
C PRO A 73 7.79 17.39 5.73
N PRO A 74 7.02 18.43 5.34
CA PRO A 74 6.65 19.51 6.25
C PRO A 74 5.84 19.03 7.46
N LEU A 75 4.81 18.20 7.25
CA LEU A 75 3.97 17.69 8.34
C LEU A 75 4.76 16.81 9.31
N LEU A 76 5.61 15.92 8.78
CA LEU A 76 6.48 15.09 9.59
C LEU A 76 7.53 15.92 10.35
N GLY A 77 8.08 16.97 9.74
CA GLY A 77 9.04 17.86 10.38
C GLY A 77 8.42 18.63 11.55
N LEU A 78 7.23 19.19 11.35
CA LEU A 78 6.47 19.86 12.42
C LEU A 78 6.15 18.91 13.57
N LEU A 79 5.73 17.69 13.27
CA LEU A 79 5.44 16.68 14.29
C LEU A 79 6.71 16.22 15.01
N ALA A 80 7.80 16.02 14.26
CA ALA A 80 9.09 15.62 14.82
C ALA A 80 9.64 16.64 15.83
N ASN A 81 9.32 17.93 15.67
CA ASN A 81 9.71 18.96 16.64
C ASN A 81 9.04 18.78 18.02
N GLN A 82 7.90 18.08 18.08
CA GLN A 82 7.14 17.86 19.31
C GLN A 82 7.43 16.48 19.95
N VAL A 83 7.52 15.42 19.14
CA VAL A 83 7.62 14.03 19.62
C VAL A 83 8.92 13.31 19.24
N GLY A 84 9.81 14.00 18.53
CA GLY A 84 11.05 13.45 17.96
C GLY A 84 10.83 12.71 16.64
N TYR A 85 11.88 12.65 15.81
CA TYR A 85 11.86 12.03 14.48
C TYR A 85 11.41 10.56 14.51
N ARG A 86 11.83 9.82 15.54
CA ARG A 86 11.53 8.40 15.67
C ARG A 86 10.03 8.12 15.79
N HIS A 87 9.33 8.87 16.65
CA HIS A 87 7.88 8.71 16.84
C HIS A 87 7.08 9.41 15.75
N ALA A 88 7.57 10.52 15.20
CA ALA A 88 6.91 11.19 14.08
C ALA A 88 6.78 10.26 12.86
N LEU A 89 7.79 9.43 12.59
CA LEU A 89 7.74 8.45 11.50
C LEU A 89 6.64 7.39 11.69
N LEU A 90 6.22 7.06 12.92
CA LEU A 90 5.12 6.11 13.15
C LEU A 90 3.78 6.58 12.57
N VAL A 91 3.59 7.89 12.34
CA VAL A 91 2.39 8.41 11.68
C VAL A 91 2.20 7.82 10.28
N ILE A 92 3.26 7.38 9.61
CA ILE A 92 3.20 6.72 8.29
C ILE A 92 2.42 5.40 8.36
N VAL A 93 2.31 4.76 9.54
CA VAL A 93 1.50 3.55 9.70
C VAL A 93 0.01 3.82 9.41
N ILE A 94 -0.50 5.02 9.73
CA ILE A 94 -1.90 5.39 9.56
C ILE A 94 -2.37 5.27 8.09
N PRO A 95 -1.75 5.96 7.11
CA PRO A 95 -2.15 5.83 5.72
C PRO A 95 -1.91 4.44 5.14
N VAL A 96 -0.88 3.70 5.59
CA VAL A 96 -0.63 2.32 5.14
C VAL A 96 -1.75 1.38 5.59
N VAL A 97 -2.18 1.49 6.85
CA VAL A 97 -3.30 0.70 7.38
C VAL A 97 -4.62 1.12 6.74
N ALA A 98 -4.86 2.41 6.52
CA ALA A 98 -6.05 2.90 5.82
C ALA A 98 -6.12 2.35 4.38
N GLY A 99 -4.99 2.31 3.66
CA GLY A 99 -4.93 1.67 2.35
C GLY A 99 -5.29 0.18 2.40
N LEU A 100 -4.77 -0.55 3.40
CA LEU A 100 -5.08 -1.96 3.61
C LEU A 100 -6.57 -2.23 3.90
N THR A 101 -7.24 -1.38 4.68
CA THR A 101 -8.67 -1.56 5.00
C THR A 101 -9.56 -1.31 3.78
N VAL A 102 -9.25 -0.28 2.98
CA VAL A 102 -9.97 0.01 1.73
C VAL A 102 -9.81 -1.14 0.73
N LEU A 103 -8.59 -1.68 0.57
CA LEU A 103 -8.34 -2.84 -0.29
C LEU A 103 -9.10 -4.09 0.15
N ARG A 104 -9.33 -4.26 1.46
CA ARG A 104 -10.09 -5.37 2.00
C ARG A 104 -11.59 -5.21 1.72
N ALA A 105 -12.10 -3.99 1.75
CA ALA A 105 -13.50 -3.68 1.48
C ALA A 105 -13.90 -3.85 0.00
N VAL A 106 -12.95 -3.73 -0.93
CA VAL A 106 -13.19 -3.78 -2.39
C VAL A 106 -12.89 -5.16 -3.00
N ALA A 107 -12.63 -6.19 -2.18
CA ALA A 107 -12.36 -7.54 -2.69
C ALA A 107 -13.54 -8.03 -3.57
N PRO A 108 -13.30 -8.42 -4.84
CA PRO A 108 -14.38 -8.88 -5.72
C PRO A 108 -15.11 -10.08 -5.11
N PRO A 109 -16.45 -10.17 -5.26
CA PRO A 109 -17.15 -11.42 -5.01
C PRO A 109 -16.52 -12.49 -5.90
N ARG A 110 -16.17 -13.65 -5.34
CA ARG A 110 -15.77 -14.81 -6.16
C ARG A 110 -16.92 -15.12 -7.10
N GLY A 111 -16.72 -14.91 -8.40
CA GLY A 111 -17.71 -15.24 -9.42
C GLY A 111 -18.04 -16.73 -9.38
N PRO A 112 -19.30 -17.14 -9.57
CA PRO A 112 -19.67 -18.54 -9.65
C PRO A 112 -18.95 -19.20 -10.85
N GLY A 113 -18.52 -20.45 -10.66
CA GLY A 113 -17.80 -21.21 -11.66
C GLY A 113 -18.49 -21.19 -13.02
N VAL A 114 -17.70 -20.89 -14.06
CA VAL A 114 -18.06 -21.15 -15.45
C VAL A 114 -18.35 -22.64 -15.56
N VAL A 115 -19.61 -23.00 -15.67
CA VAL A 115 -20.03 -24.33 -16.10
C VAL A 115 -19.75 -24.37 -17.60
N ASP A 116 -18.90 -25.30 -18.01
CA ASP A 116 -18.55 -25.60 -19.39
C ASP A 116 -19.81 -25.79 -20.23
N GLY A 117 -20.11 -24.78 -21.05
CA GLY A 117 -21.18 -24.81 -22.05
C GLY A 117 -20.63 -25.18 -23.41
N ASP A 118 -19.88 -26.27 -23.49
CA ASP A 118 -19.50 -26.91 -24.76
C ASP A 118 -20.49 -28.05 -25.05
N ALA A 119 -21.62 -27.70 -25.65
CA ALA A 119 -22.53 -28.69 -26.25
C ALA A 119 -23.34 -28.07 -27.40
N ALA A 120 -22.77 -28.23 -28.60
CA ALA A 120 -23.44 -28.44 -29.87
C ALA A 120 -24.42 -27.36 -30.40
N VAL A 121 -23.90 -26.53 -31.31
CA VAL A 121 -24.71 -25.86 -32.34
C VAL A 121 -25.00 -26.88 -33.46
N PRO A 122 -26.26 -27.24 -33.76
CA PRO A 122 -26.57 -28.10 -34.90
C PRO A 122 -26.50 -27.29 -36.20
N ALA A 123 -25.65 -27.75 -37.13
CA ALA A 123 -25.59 -27.24 -38.48
C ALA A 123 -26.92 -27.51 -39.21
N ARG A 124 -27.48 -26.47 -39.80
CA ARG A 124 -28.59 -26.53 -40.76
C ARG A 124 -28.30 -25.55 -41.88
#